data_AF-A0A100XGK3-F1
#
_entry.id   AF-A0A100XGK3-F1
#
_cell.length_a   1.000
_cell.length_b   1.000
_cell.length_c   1.000
_cell.angle_alpha   90.00
_cell.angle_beta   90.00
_cell.angle_gamma   90.00
#
_symmetry.space_group_name_H-M   'P 1'
#
loop_
_entity.id
_entity.type
_entity.pdbx_description
1 polymer ?
#
loop_
_entity_poly.entity_id
_entity_poly.type
_entity_poly.pdbx_seq_one_letter_code
_entity_poly.pdbx_strand_id
1 'polypeptide(L)'
;MVALHGNGLPSAAMGFTILVLVIYVLAVARLVRLVNFDTVLDPVRVLIARRAALADRAAAEAGDAGREASAELYRRRAGRWNTLAYFVACPWCVGFWLALATAPIPVGIMGWPWWAVFGVALAASHVVGLMAPLSADEEIEIVEA
;
A
#
# COMPACT_ATOMS: atom_id res chain seq x y z
N MET A 1 -4.12 28.95 -16.79
CA MET A 1 -3.52 30.24 -16.45
C MET A 1 -2.44 29.97 -15.40
N VAL A 2 -1.23 29.64 -15.85
CA VAL A 2 -0.08 29.34 -14.97
C VAL A 2 0.77 30.60 -14.96
N ALA A 3 0.64 31.40 -13.91
CA ALA A 3 1.54 32.51 -13.69
C ALA A 3 2.86 31.95 -13.12
N LEU A 4 3.83 31.73 -14.01
CA LEU A 4 5.24 31.65 -13.65
C LEU A 4 5.70 33.06 -13.27
N HIS A 5 5.31 33.54 -12.09
CA HIS A 5 5.89 34.75 -11.54
C HIS A 5 7.10 34.34 -10.70
N GLY A 6 8.29 34.56 -11.27
CA GLY A 6 9.53 34.57 -10.52
C GLY A 6 9.45 35.62 -9.41
N ASN A 7 9.26 35.14 -8.19
CA ASN A 7 9.52 35.84 -6.95
C ASN A 7 9.93 34.73 -5.98
N GLY A 8 11.14 34.83 -5.41
CA GLY A 8 11.56 33.90 -4.37
C GLY A 8 10.46 33.83 -3.31
N LEU A 9 9.79 32.68 -3.21
CA LEU A 9 8.80 32.45 -2.18
C LEU A 9 9.49 32.79 -0.84
N PRO A 10 8.86 33.57 0.04
CA PRO A 10 9.45 33.89 1.33
C PRO A 10 9.89 32.58 1.98
N SER A 11 11.10 32.52 2.53
CA SER A 11 11.69 31.29 3.09
C SER A 11 10.71 30.54 4.02
N ALA A 12 9.84 31.28 4.72
CA ALA A 12 8.75 30.75 5.52
C ALA A 12 7.70 29.93 4.72
N ALA A 13 7.32 30.36 3.51
CA ALA A 13 6.36 29.64 2.66
C ALA A 13 6.96 28.35 2.08
N MET A 14 8.25 28.36 1.72
CA MET A 14 8.97 27.14 1.32
C MET A 14 9.08 26.16 2.50
N GLY A 15 9.43 26.67 3.68
CA GLY A 15 9.49 25.87 4.91
C GLY A 15 8.15 25.22 5.26
N PHE A 16 7.05 25.98 5.17
CA PHE A 16 5.71 25.45 5.40
C PHE A 16 5.33 24.35 4.40
N THR A 17 5.62 24.56 3.11
CA THR A 17 5.34 23.60 2.04
C THR A 17 6.07 22.27 2.30
N ILE A 18 7.37 22.34 2.59
CA ILE A 18 8.18 21.15 2.89
C ILE A 18 7.65 20.44 4.15
N LEU A 19 7.34 21.19 5.21
CA LEU A 19 6.82 20.63 6.46
C LEU A 19 5.51 19.85 6.23
N VAL A 20 4.56 20.41 5.48
CA VAL A 20 3.29 19.75 5.16
C VAL A 20 3.53 18.47 4.37
N LEU A 21 4.39 18.51 3.35
CA LEU A 21 4.70 17.33 2.53
C LEU A 21 5.43 16.24 3.32
N VAL A 22 6.36 16.61 4.21
CA VAL A 22 7.06 15.65 5.07
C VAL A 22 6.09 14.99 6.05
N ILE A 23 5.27 15.78 6.76
CA ILE A 23 4.25 15.24 7.68
C ILE A 23 3.29 14.32 6.92
N TYR A 24 2.87 14.72 5.72
CA TYR A 24 2.02 13.91 4.86
C TYR A 24 2.67 12.57 4.51
N VAL A 25 3.91 12.56 4.03
CA VAL A 25 4.63 11.32 3.67
C VAL A 25 4.80 10.41 4.91
N LEU A 26 5.16 10.98 6.06
CA LEU A 26 5.29 10.23 7.32
C LEU A 26 3.95 9.64 7.77
N ALA A 27 2.85 10.38 7.62
CA ALA A 27 1.51 9.89 7.93
C ALA A 27 1.13 8.71 7.02
N VAL A 28 1.36 8.81 5.70
CA VAL A 28 1.13 7.70 4.77
C VAL A 28 2.01 6.50 5.12
N ALA A 29 3.30 6.72 5.43
CA ALA A 29 4.20 5.65 5.87
C ALA A 29 3.67 4.91 7.10
N ARG A 30 3.14 5.63 8.09
CA ARG A 30 2.55 5.02 9.29
C ARG A 30 1.30 4.22 8.98
N LEU A 31 0.44 4.71 8.08
CA LEU A 31 -0.76 3.98 7.64
C LEU A 31 -0.40 2.69 6.88
N VAL A 32 0.59 2.75 5.99
CA VAL A 32 1.12 1.54 5.32
C VAL A 32 1.65 0.56 6.35
N ARG A 33 2.41 1.04 7.35
CA ARG A 33 2.91 0.16 8.42
C ARG A 33 1.77 -0.47 9.22
N LEU A 34 0.70 0.28 9.52
CA LEU A 34 -0.49 -0.24 10.19
C LEU A 34 -1.13 -1.39 9.40
N VAL A 35 -1.20 -1.28 8.08
CA VAL A 35 -1.79 -2.29 7.19
C VAL A 35 -0.87 -3.51 7.01
N ASN A 36 0.43 -3.30 6.88
CA ASN A 36 1.36 -4.34 6.44
C ASN A 36 2.08 -5.07 7.58
N PHE A 37 2.30 -4.42 8.73
CA PHE A 37 3.17 -4.94 9.80
C PHE A 37 2.56 -4.91 11.20
N ASP A 38 1.50 -4.13 11.42
CA ASP A 38 0.96 -3.93 12.76
C ASP A 38 -0.05 -5.04 13.13
N THR A 39 0.10 -5.56 14.36
CA THR A 39 -0.70 -6.66 14.91
C THR A 39 -2.20 -6.38 14.93
N VAL A 40 -2.60 -5.10 14.87
CA VAL A 40 -4.00 -4.68 14.82
C VAL A 40 -4.71 -5.21 13.57
N LEU A 41 -4.03 -5.26 12.42
CA LEU A 41 -4.61 -5.74 11.16
C LEU A 41 -4.18 -7.16 10.79
N ASP A 42 -3.34 -7.81 11.60
CA ASP A 42 -2.96 -9.22 11.44
C ASP A 42 -4.14 -10.18 11.36
N PRO A 43 -5.22 -10.06 12.17
CA PRO A 43 -6.36 -10.96 12.06
C PRO A 43 -7.00 -10.93 10.67
N VAL A 44 -7.04 -9.75 10.04
CA VAL A 44 -7.58 -9.57 8.69
C VAL A 44 -6.63 -10.19 7.66
N ARG A 45 -5.32 -9.98 7.80
CA ARG A 45 -4.30 -10.59 6.92
C ARG A 45 -4.35 -12.11 6.99
N VAL A 46 -4.41 -12.67 8.19
CA VAL A 46 -4.52 -14.11 8.43
C VAL A 46 -5.83 -14.65 7.86
N LEU A 47 -6.95 -13.92 7.99
CA LEU A 47 -8.23 -14.33 7.41
C LEU A 47 -8.15 -14.41 5.87
N ILE A 48 -7.51 -13.44 5.22
CA ILE A 48 -7.31 -13.44 3.76
C ILE A 48 -6.38 -14.59 3.34
N ALA A 49 -5.27 -14.80 4.06
CA ALA A 49 -4.35 -15.90 3.79
C ALA A 49 -5.03 -17.28 3.98
N ARG A 50 -5.83 -17.45 5.04
CA ARG A 50 -6.64 -18.66 5.25
C ARG A 50 -7.64 -18.87 4.12
N ARG A 51 -8.31 -17.81 3.64
CA ARG A 51 -9.26 -17.89 2.52
C ARG A 51 -8.57 -18.31 1.23
N ALA A 52 -7.36 -17.82 0.96
CA ALA A 52 -6.55 -18.25 -0.18
C ALA A 52 -6.20 -19.75 -0.06
N ALA A 53 -5.63 -20.17 1.08
CA ALA A 53 -5.25 -21.57 1.31
C ALA A 53 -6.43 -22.54 1.25
N LEU A 54 -7.61 -22.16 1.76
CA LEU A 54 -8.82 -22.97 1.65
C LEU A 54 -9.30 -23.09 0.19
N ALA A 55 -9.18 -22.04 -0.60
CA ALA A 55 -9.54 -22.07 -2.02
C ALA A 55 -8.58 -22.96 -2.83
N ASP A 56 -7.28 -22.94 -2.51
CA ASP A 56 -6.28 -23.82 -3.11
C ASP A 56 -6.57 -25.30 -2.81
N ARG A 57 -6.86 -25.62 -1.54
CA ARG A 57 -7.23 -26.99 -1.13
C ARG A 57 -8.47 -27.49 -1.86
N ALA A 58 -9.52 -26.66 -1.94
CA ALA A 58 -10.74 -27.02 -2.67
C ALA A 58 -10.49 -27.25 -4.17
N ALA A 59 -9.54 -26.51 -4.77
CA ALA A 59 -9.14 -26.71 -6.15
C ALA A 59 -8.38 -28.03 -6.36
N ALA A 60 -7.46 -28.36 -5.44
CA ALA A 60 -6.72 -29.62 -5.45
C ALA A 60 -7.65 -30.83 -5.28
N GLU A 61 -8.52 -30.80 -4.26
CA GLU A 61 -9.49 -31.88 -3.99
C GLU A 61 -10.44 -32.12 -5.17
N ALA A 62 -10.87 -31.06 -5.87
CA ALA A 62 -11.72 -31.20 -7.05
C ALA A 62 -10.96 -31.81 -8.25
N GLY A 63 -9.66 -31.52 -8.36
CA GLY A 63 -8.77 -32.13 -9.36
C GLY A 63 -8.58 -33.63 -9.08
N ASP A 64 -8.26 -33.99 -7.85
CA ASP A 64 -8.06 -35.38 -7.42
C ASP A 64 -9.34 -36.22 -7.57
N ALA A 65 -10.51 -35.60 -7.37
CA ALA A 65 -11.81 -36.23 -7.58
C ALA A 65 -12.22 -36.35 -9.07
N GLY A 66 -11.36 -35.95 -10.02
CA GLY A 66 -11.64 -36.01 -11.46
C GLY A 66 -12.74 -35.04 -11.94
N ARG A 67 -13.13 -34.06 -11.12
CA ARG A 67 -14.17 -33.08 -11.46
C ARG A 67 -13.56 -31.83 -12.09
N GLU A 68 -13.04 -31.99 -13.30
CA GLU A 68 -12.24 -30.96 -13.98
C GLU A 68 -12.93 -29.60 -14.11
N ALA A 69 -14.23 -29.58 -14.45
CA ALA A 69 -15.00 -28.34 -14.57
C ALA A 69 -15.11 -27.57 -13.24
N SER A 70 -15.28 -28.30 -12.13
CA SER A 70 -15.32 -27.71 -10.79
C SER A 70 -13.93 -27.26 -10.34
N ALA A 71 -12.89 -28.05 -10.65
CA ALA A 71 -11.50 -27.71 -10.34
C ALA A 71 -11.09 -26.38 -11.00
N GLU A 72 -11.48 -26.15 -12.25
CA GLU A 72 -11.20 -24.88 -12.94
C GLU A 72 -11.86 -23.67 -12.28
N LEU A 73 -13.13 -23.80 -11.85
CA LEU A 73 -13.83 -22.72 -11.14
C LEU A 73 -13.15 -22.41 -9.80
N TYR A 74 -12.72 -23.43 -9.05
CA TYR A 74 -12.01 -23.25 -7.80
C TYR A 74 -10.63 -22.63 -8.00
N ARG A 75 -9.86 -23.04 -9.03
CA ARG A 75 -8.59 -22.41 -9.39
C ARG A 75 -8.73 -20.91 -9.66
N ARG A 76 -9.75 -20.49 -10.41
CA ARG A 76 -10.01 -19.06 -10.67
C ARG A 76 -10.31 -18.30 -9.38
N ARG A 77 -11.09 -18.88 -8.48
CA ARG A 77 -11.39 -18.29 -7.18
C ARG A 77 -10.13 -18.18 -6.32
N ALA A 78 -9.31 -19.23 -6.29
CA ALA A 78 -8.05 -19.26 -5.56
C ALA A 78 -7.08 -18.17 -6.08
N GLY A 79 -6.94 -18.04 -7.40
CA GLY A 79 -6.15 -16.99 -8.03
C GLY A 79 -6.55 -15.58 -7.56
N ARG A 80 -7.85 -15.27 -7.50
CA ARG A 80 -8.34 -13.97 -7.01
C ARG A 80 -7.97 -13.71 -5.54
N TRP A 81 -8.09 -14.72 -4.68
CA TRP A 81 -7.71 -14.60 -3.27
C TRP A 81 -6.19 -14.43 -3.11
N ASN A 82 -5.39 -15.14 -3.91
CA ASN A 82 -3.95 -15.00 -3.90
C ASN A 82 -3.50 -13.60 -4.37
N THR A 83 -4.12 -13.08 -5.43
CA THR A 83 -3.89 -11.69 -5.89
C THR A 83 -4.21 -10.69 -4.78
N LEU A 84 -5.34 -10.83 -4.09
CA LEU A 84 -5.69 -9.95 -2.98
C LEU A 84 -4.69 -10.05 -1.82
N ALA A 85 -4.27 -11.26 -1.46
CA ALA A 85 -3.25 -11.48 -0.43
C ALA A 85 -1.94 -10.78 -0.77
N TYR A 86 -1.50 -10.86 -2.04
CA TYR A 86 -0.33 -10.16 -2.54
C TYR A 86 -0.46 -8.62 -2.43
N PHE A 87 -1.61 -8.06 -2.85
CA PHE A 87 -1.85 -6.62 -2.80
C PHE A 87 -1.82 -6.05 -1.38
N VAL A 88 -2.39 -6.76 -0.41
CA VAL A 88 -2.43 -6.32 1.00
C VAL A 88 -1.07 -6.51 1.67
N ALA A 89 -0.28 -7.51 1.27
CA ALA A 89 1.05 -7.74 1.80
C ALA A 89 2.11 -6.79 1.23
N CYS A 90 1.93 -6.26 0.02
CA CYS A 90 2.91 -5.40 -0.64
C CYS A 90 2.80 -3.93 -0.17
N PRO A 91 3.82 -3.39 0.52
CA PRO A 91 3.76 -2.03 1.06
C PRO A 91 3.75 -0.96 -0.04
N TRP A 92 4.33 -1.23 -1.21
CA TRP A 92 4.30 -0.35 -2.38
C TRP A 92 2.89 -0.21 -2.93
N CYS A 93 2.15 -1.31 -3.02
CA CYS A 93 0.78 -1.32 -3.52
C CYS A 93 -0.16 -0.56 -2.58
N VAL A 94 -0.09 -0.86 -1.28
CA VAL A 94 -0.89 -0.16 -0.27
C VAL A 94 -0.51 1.32 -0.22
N GLY A 95 0.79 1.64 -0.26
CA GLY A 95 1.30 3.00 -0.29
C GLY A 95 0.82 3.82 -1.49
N PHE A 96 0.80 3.24 -2.68
CA PHE A 96 0.24 3.89 -3.87
C PHE A 96 -1.23 4.26 -3.70
N TRP A 97 -2.08 3.30 -3.28
CA TRP A 97 -3.51 3.56 -3.13
C TRP A 97 -3.82 4.54 -2.00
N LEU A 98 -3.13 4.43 -0.87
CA LEU A 98 -3.27 5.37 0.25
C LEU A 98 -2.81 6.77 -0.15
N ALA A 99 -1.66 6.89 -0.81
CA ALA A 99 -1.15 8.18 -1.28
C ALA A 99 -2.09 8.80 -2.33
N LEU A 100 -2.65 8.02 -3.25
CA LEU A 100 -3.61 8.52 -4.22
C LEU A 100 -4.90 9.02 -3.58
N ALA A 101 -5.42 8.29 -2.59
CA ALA A 101 -6.64 8.66 -1.87
C ALA A 101 -6.47 9.91 -1.00
N THR A 102 -5.26 10.14 -0.46
CA THR A 102 -5.00 11.22 0.52
C THR A 102 -4.23 12.42 -0.04
N ALA A 103 -3.57 12.31 -1.19
CA ALA A 103 -2.88 13.42 -1.87
C ALA A 103 -3.74 14.66 -2.18
N PRO A 104 -5.09 14.57 -2.37
CA PRO A 104 -5.92 15.76 -2.48
C PRO A 104 -5.82 16.70 -1.27
N ILE A 105 -5.50 16.18 -0.07
CA ILE A 105 -5.40 16.96 1.17
C ILE A 105 -4.24 17.98 1.10
N PRO A 106 -2.97 17.58 0.94
CA PRO A 106 -1.87 18.54 0.85
C PRO A 106 -2.01 19.45 -0.39
N VAL A 107 -2.47 18.92 -1.53
CA VAL A 107 -2.70 19.72 -2.74
C VAL A 107 -3.73 20.83 -2.50
N GLY A 108 -4.82 20.52 -1.79
CA GLY A 108 -5.85 21.49 -1.41
C GLY A 108 -5.33 22.55 -0.44
N ILE A 109 -4.55 22.14 0.57
CA ILE A 109 -3.92 23.07 1.53
C ILE A 109 -2.99 24.07 0.84
N MET A 110 -2.26 23.63 -0.20
CA MET A 110 -1.31 24.46 -0.94
C MET A 110 -1.96 25.27 -2.07
N GLY A 111 -3.26 25.08 -2.35
CA GLY A 111 -3.93 25.71 -3.48
C GLY A 111 -3.35 25.28 -4.85
N TRP A 112 -2.74 24.10 -4.92
CA TRP A 112 -2.15 23.57 -6.14
C TRP A 112 -3.23 23.07 -7.11
N PRO A 113 -2.94 23.03 -8.42
CA PRO A 113 -3.89 22.49 -9.38
C PRO A 113 -4.13 21.00 -9.13
N TRP A 114 -5.36 20.53 -9.40
CA TRP A 114 -5.80 19.16 -9.09
C TRP A 114 -4.92 18.06 -9.70
N TRP A 115 -4.28 18.30 -10.84
CA TRP A 115 -3.39 17.32 -11.48
C TRP A 115 -2.10 17.08 -10.67
N ALA A 116 -1.72 17.99 -9.78
CA ALA A 116 -0.58 17.80 -8.88
C ALA A 116 -0.80 16.62 -7.91
N VAL A 117 -2.05 16.20 -7.69
CA VAL A 117 -2.39 15.00 -6.90
C VAL A 117 -1.63 13.78 -7.40
N PHE A 118 -1.53 13.57 -8.71
CA PHE A 118 -0.82 12.41 -9.25
C PHE A 118 0.68 12.49 -8.97
N GLY A 119 1.30 13.66 -9.13
CA GLY A 119 2.72 13.85 -8.84
C GLY A 119 3.04 13.63 -7.36
N VAL A 120 2.22 14.21 -6.47
CA VAL A 120 2.35 14.05 -5.02
C VAL A 120 2.12 12.59 -4.60
N ALA A 121 1.09 11.94 -5.14
CA ALA A 121 0.78 10.55 -4.83
C ALA A 121 1.91 9.61 -5.26
N LEU A 122 2.42 9.75 -6.48
CA LEU A 122 3.52 8.93 -6.99
C LEU A 122 4.80 9.14 -6.18
N ALA A 123 5.18 10.40 -5.93
CA ALA A 123 6.37 10.71 -5.13
C ALA A 123 6.27 10.16 -3.71
N ALA A 124 5.14 10.38 -3.03
CA ALA A 124 4.93 9.85 -1.69
C ALA A 124 4.94 8.33 -1.67
N SER A 125 4.26 7.65 -2.60
CA SER A 125 4.24 6.19 -2.68
C SER A 125 5.61 5.58 -2.91
N HIS A 126 6.46 6.25 -3.70
CA HIS A 126 7.83 5.83 -3.96
C HIS A 126 8.68 5.91 -2.68
N VAL A 127 8.60 7.04 -1.96
CA VAL A 127 9.34 7.22 -0.69
C VAL A 127 8.88 6.19 0.35
N VAL A 128 7.58 5.98 0.49
CA VAL A 128 7.01 5.01 1.44
C VAL A 128 7.43 3.58 1.08
N GLY A 129 7.42 3.23 -0.21
CA GLY A 129 7.86 1.93 -0.69
C GLY A 129 9.34 1.65 -0.38
N LEU A 130 10.23 2.63 -0.59
CA LEU A 130 11.65 2.52 -0.25
C LEU A 130 11.89 2.37 1.25
N MET A 131 11.08 3.05 2.08
CA MET A 131 11.24 3.05 3.54
C MET A 131 10.58 1.85 4.22
N ALA A 132 9.67 1.16 3.55
CA ALA A 132 8.91 0.06 4.16
C ALA A 132 9.81 -1.10 4.64
N PRO A 133 10.77 -1.64 3.84
CA PRO A 133 11.69 -2.67 4.31
C PRO A 133 12.55 -2.18 5.48
N LEU A 134 13.08 -0.95 5.40
CA LEU A 134 13.95 -0.35 6.42
C LEU A 134 13.27 -0.18 7.79
N SER A 135 11.93 -0.17 7.82
CA SER A 135 11.15 -0.07 9.05
C SER A 135 10.57 -1.40 9.54
N ALA A 136 10.80 -2.47 8.77
CA ALA A 136 10.34 -3.83 9.03
C ALA A 136 11.43 -4.71 9.66
N ASP A 137 12.69 -4.25 9.67
CA ASP A 137 13.84 -4.97 10.24
C ASP A 137 13.85 -4.90 11.78
N GLU A 138 12.90 -5.61 12.39
CA GLU A 138 13.15 -6.31 13.65
C GLU A 138 13.50 -7.76 13.23
N GLU A 139 14.80 -7.98 13.06
CA GLU A 139 15.40 -9.27 12.73
C GLU A 139 15.00 -10.30 13.80
N ILE A 140 13.97 -11.11 13.52
CA ILE A 140 13.71 -12.34 14.28
C ILE A 140 14.75 -13.35 13.82
N GLU A 141 15.89 -13.38 14.50
CA GLU A 141 16.83 -14.50 14.47
C GLU A 141 16.10 -15.73 15.05
N ILE A 142 15.70 -16.66 14.18
CA ILE A 142 15.17 -17.95 14.60
C ILE A 142 16.37 -18.79 15.06
N VAL A 143 16.69 -18.76 16.35
CA VAL A 143 17.62 -19.72 16.95
C VAL A 143 16.90 -21.07 17.00
N GLU A 144 17.32 -22.00 16.13
CA GLU A 144 17.00 -23.42 16.27
C GLU A 144 17.58 -23.91 17.61
N ALA A 145 16.71 -24.30 18.54
CA ALA A 145 17.06 -24.92 19.82
C ALA A 145 16.85 -26.42 19.76
#